data_AF-U5EJ84-F1
#
_entry.id   AF-U5EJ84-F1
#
_cell.length_a   1.000
_cell.length_b   1.000
_cell.length_c   1.000
_cell.angle_alpha   90.00
_cell.angle_beta   90.00
_cell.angle_gamma   90.00
#
_symmetry.space_group_name_H-M   'P 1'
#
loop_
_entity.id
_entity.type
_entity.pdbx_description
1 polymer ?
#
loop_
_entity_poly.entity_id
_entity_poly.type
_entity_poly.pdbx_seq_one_letter_code
_entity_poly.pdbx_strand_id
1 'polypeptide(L)'
;MSSLLNGIINFNKMFYQLLTISIIIICLLEVKIIFAYKVIYAINAGGEQHLDSNGIKYERDPLMGKIGTSSDYGKQLLINRVPQTDEILYQTERYHTDTFGYDLTVAGDGDYVLILKFCEVYFNSANMKVFDVVLNNRHYVITDLDIYSLVGKGTAHDEYIYFTISRGRLYYKEEDSEIRGSKVRIELMKGYKDNPKINAIVLIKGDVENIQKLKLPALVDSEQQNDERQSESISSQSSHDDFSSNNVNSNNNNNNNNNEKESKKQRKTSGPKQPNPYSLDESSMMLPVFIAIGAFIPLLFCLCRL
;
A
#
# COMPACT_ATOMS: atom_id res chain seq x y z
N MET A 1 71.00 -6.68 -13.35
CA MET A 1 69.79 -7.52 -13.56
C MET A 1 69.10 -7.94 -12.26
N SER A 2 69.82 -8.45 -11.24
CA SER A 2 69.21 -8.92 -9.97
C SER A 2 68.41 -7.86 -9.18
N SER A 3 68.87 -6.60 -9.12
CA SER A 3 68.18 -5.50 -8.42
C SER A 3 66.83 -5.12 -9.04
N LEU A 4 66.72 -5.09 -10.37
CA LEU A 4 65.49 -4.78 -11.09
C LEU A 4 64.45 -5.90 -10.93
N LEU A 5 64.88 -7.16 -10.97
CA LEU A 5 64.00 -8.31 -10.76
C LEU A 5 63.41 -8.31 -9.33
N ASN A 6 64.25 -8.03 -8.32
CA ASN A 6 63.81 -7.92 -6.92
C ASN A 6 62.85 -6.74 -6.72
N GLY A 7 63.06 -5.61 -7.42
CA GLY A 7 62.14 -4.47 -7.39
C GLY A 7 60.76 -4.80 -7.95
N ILE A 8 60.70 -5.51 -9.08
CA ILE A 8 59.44 -5.94 -9.71
C ILE A 8 58.70 -6.96 -8.83
N ILE A 9 59.41 -7.90 -8.21
CA ILE A 9 58.83 -8.89 -7.30
C ILE A 9 58.24 -8.20 -6.06
N ASN A 10 58.96 -7.24 -5.47
CA ASN A 10 58.48 -6.48 -4.32
C ASN A 10 57.28 -5.59 -4.67
N PHE A 11 57.28 -4.99 -5.86
CA PHE A 11 56.14 -4.19 -6.34
C PHE A 11 54.89 -5.04 -6.54
N ASN A 12 55.02 -6.21 -7.16
CA ASN A 12 53.90 -7.15 -7.32
C ASN A 12 53.37 -7.63 -5.95
N LYS A 13 54.26 -7.97 -5.02
CA LYS A 13 53.85 -8.38 -3.67
C LYS A 13 53.08 -7.28 -2.94
N MET A 14 53.55 -6.04 -3.02
CA MET A 14 52.88 -4.87 -2.46
C MET A 14 51.51 -4.63 -3.12
N PHE A 15 51.42 -4.78 -4.44
CA PHE A 15 50.18 -4.63 -5.19
C PHE A 15 49.13 -5.68 -4.81
N TYR A 16 49.51 -6.97 -4.72
CA TYR A 16 48.61 -8.03 -4.26
C TYR A 16 48.16 -7.80 -2.81
N GLN A 17 49.03 -7.28 -1.95
CA GLN A 17 48.71 -7.00 -0.56
C GLN A 17 47.75 -5.80 -0.41
N LEU A 18 47.88 -4.77 -1.24
CA LEU A 18 46.94 -3.65 -1.32
C LEU A 18 45.58 -4.10 -1.90
N LEU A 19 45.59 -4.96 -2.92
CA LEU A 19 44.38 -5.50 -3.53
C LEU A 19 43.59 -6.37 -2.53
N THR A 20 44.27 -7.25 -1.78
CA THR A 20 43.60 -8.09 -0.77
C THR A 20 43.06 -7.26 0.39
N ILE A 21 43.79 -6.23 0.85
CA ILE A 21 43.29 -5.30 1.86
C ILE A 21 42.06 -4.54 1.34
N SER A 22 42.08 -4.08 0.09
CA SER A 22 40.94 -3.40 -0.53
C SER A 22 39.71 -4.31 -0.64
N ILE A 23 39.90 -5.57 -1.07
CA ILE A 23 38.81 -6.56 -1.13
C ILE A 23 38.27 -6.87 0.28
N ILE A 24 39.14 -7.02 1.29
CA ILE A 24 38.72 -7.23 2.67
C ILE A 24 37.95 -6.01 3.18
N ILE A 25 38.41 -4.79 2.90
CA ILE A 25 37.71 -3.56 3.28
C ILE A 25 36.35 -3.46 2.58
N ILE A 26 36.25 -3.77 1.29
CA ILE A 26 34.98 -3.80 0.54
C ILE A 26 34.04 -4.87 1.13
N CYS A 27 34.53 -6.09 1.39
CA CYS A 27 33.73 -7.13 2.04
C CYS A 27 33.30 -6.78 3.47
N LEU A 28 34.14 -6.03 4.22
CA LEU A 28 33.79 -5.54 5.56
C LEU A 28 32.82 -4.35 5.51
N LEU A 29 32.87 -3.53 4.45
CA LEU A 29 31.94 -2.43 4.21
C LEU A 29 30.56 -2.92 3.72
N GLU A 30 30.50 -4.10 3.08
CA GLU A 30 29.24 -4.75 2.68
C GLU A 30 28.56 -5.55 3.80
N VAL A 31 29.04 -5.48 5.04
CA VAL A 31 28.28 -5.97 6.20
C VAL A 31 27.10 -5.03 6.43
N LYS A 32 26.04 -5.20 5.62
CA LYS A 32 24.72 -4.69 5.95
C LYS A 32 24.39 -5.23 7.33
N ILE A 33 24.28 -4.34 8.31
CA ILE A 33 23.67 -4.66 9.59
C ILE A 33 22.21 -4.98 9.28
N ILE A 34 21.92 -6.26 9.06
CA ILE A 34 20.55 -6.75 8.99
C ILE A 34 20.04 -6.63 10.42
N PHE A 35 19.24 -5.61 10.68
CA PHE A 35 18.43 -5.57 11.89
C PHE A 35 17.48 -6.77 11.80
N ALA A 36 17.81 -7.84 12.50
CA ALA A 36 16.98 -9.02 12.55
C ALA A 36 15.79 -8.72 13.47
N TYR A 37 14.74 -8.12 12.91
CA TYR A 37 13.46 -8.03 13.59
C TYR A 37 13.03 -9.44 13.97
N LYS A 38 12.61 -9.66 15.23
CA LYS A 38 12.01 -10.93 15.63
C LYS A 38 10.55 -10.96 15.17
N VAL A 39 10.38 -11.02 13.85
CA VAL A 39 9.10 -11.16 13.16
C VAL A 39 8.56 -12.55 13.46
N ILE A 40 7.41 -12.60 14.12
CA ILE A 40 6.69 -13.85 14.40
C ILE A 40 5.75 -14.16 13.23
N TYR A 41 5.07 -13.13 12.71
CA TYR A 41 4.22 -13.21 11.53
C TYR A 41 4.37 -11.96 10.67
N ALA A 42 4.33 -12.14 9.35
CA ALA A 42 4.10 -11.08 8.38
C ALA A 42 3.21 -11.63 7.27
N ILE A 43 2.11 -10.96 6.96
CA ILE A 43 1.07 -11.42 6.03
C ILE A 43 0.79 -10.32 5.02
N ASN A 44 0.85 -10.64 3.73
CA ASN A 44 0.34 -9.79 2.66
C ASN A 44 -1.13 -10.14 2.40
N ALA A 45 -2.07 -9.35 2.91
CA ALA A 45 -3.48 -9.65 2.81
C ALA A 45 -4.01 -9.44 1.38
N GLY A 46 -4.77 -10.41 0.90
CA GLY A 46 -5.23 -10.49 -0.49
C GLY A 46 -4.14 -10.77 -1.52
N GLY A 47 -2.87 -10.86 -1.11
CA GLY A 47 -1.73 -10.95 -1.99
C GLY A 47 -0.89 -12.22 -1.81
N GLU A 48 0.15 -12.28 -2.64
CA GLU A 48 1.18 -13.32 -2.61
C GLU A 48 2.33 -12.97 -1.66
N GLN A 49 3.22 -13.93 -1.42
CA GLN A 49 4.42 -13.73 -0.61
C GLN A 49 5.27 -12.57 -1.16
N HIS A 50 5.83 -11.75 -0.28
CA HIS A 50 6.66 -10.59 -0.64
C HIS A 50 7.81 -10.38 0.37
N LEU A 51 8.95 -9.86 -0.08
CA LEU A 51 10.07 -9.46 0.77
C LEU A 51 10.23 -7.95 0.65
N ASP A 52 10.03 -7.23 1.76
CA ASP A 52 10.10 -5.77 1.77
C ASP A 52 11.55 -5.25 1.82
N SER A 53 11.69 -3.93 1.63
CA SER A 53 12.97 -3.23 1.68
C SER A 53 13.70 -3.31 3.03
N ASN A 54 12.97 -3.62 4.12
CA ASN A 54 13.50 -3.82 5.46
C ASN A 54 13.93 -5.28 5.74
N GLY A 55 13.76 -6.17 4.76
CA GLY A 55 14.08 -7.60 4.90
C GLY A 55 13.01 -8.41 5.62
N ILE A 56 11.82 -7.86 5.85
CA ILE A 56 10.67 -8.59 6.41
C ILE A 56 10.03 -9.40 5.29
N LYS A 57 10.01 -10.71 5.48
CA LYS A 57 9.35 -11.64 4.56
C LYS A 57 7.87 -11.80 4.95
N TYR A 58 6.99 -11.20 4.15
CA TYR A 58 5.54 -11.39 4.23
C TYR A 58 5.15 -12.68 3.53
N GLU A 59 4.44 -13.55 4.25
CA GLU A 59 3.85 -14.75 3.69
C GLU A 59 2.55 -14.41 2.93
N ARG A 60 2.18 -15.28 1.98
CA ARG A 60 0.89 -15.14 1.27
C ARG A 60 -0.29 -15.20 2.24
N ASP A 61 -1.41 -14.62 1.83
CA ASP A 61 -2.59 -14.57 2.68
C ASP A 61 -3.12 -15.98 3.05
N PRO A 62 -3.15 -16.36 4.34
CA PRO A 62 -3.65 -17.67 4.78
C PRO A 62 -5.16 -17.87 4.57
N LEU A 63 -5.91 -16.78 4.38
CA LEU A 63 -7.35 -16.76 4.14
C LEU A 63 -7.70 -16.82 2.64
N MET A 64 -6.70 -16.86 1.76
CA MET A 64 -6.89 -16.99 0.31
C MET A 64 -7.79 -18.19 -0.02
N GLY A 65 -8.87 -17.93 -0.77
CA GLY A 65 -9.86 -18.95 -1.15
C GLY A 65 -10.74 -19.47 -0.01
N LYS A 66 -10.73 -18.85 1.18
CA LYS A 66 -11.49 -19.30 2.35
C LYS A 66 -12.46 -18.25 2.89
N ILE A 67 -11.94 -17.09 3.28
CA ILE A 67 -12.70 -16.04 3.99
C ILE A 67 -12.47 -14.71 3.28
N GLY A 68 -13.55 -13.98 2.99
CA GLY A 68 -13.49 -12.67 2.35
C GLY A 68 -13.00 -12.71 0.91
N THR A 69 -12.83 -11.51 0.35
CA THR A 69 -12.43 -11.30 -1.04
C THR A 69 -11.06 -10.66 -1.08
N SER A 70 -10.15 -11.27 -1.83
CA SER A 70 -8.87 -10.66 -2.21
C SER A 70 -9.11 -9.66 -3.34
N SER A 71 -8.50 -8.49 -3.25
CA SER A 71 -8.54 -7.45 -4.26
C SER A 71 -7.14 -6.93 -4.52
N ASP A 72 -6.83 -6.68 -5.79
CA ASP A 72 -5.61 -6.02 -6.23
C ASP A 72 -5.91 -4.69 -6.94
N TYR A 73 -7.09 -4.12 -6.68
CA TYR A 73 -7.52 -2.84 -7.23
C TYR A 73 -6.52 -1.70 -6.96
N GLY A 74 -5.75 -1.79 -5.86
CA GLY A 74 -4.72 -0.82 -5.54
C GLY A 74 -3.55 -0.79 -6.54
N LYS A 75 -3.30 -1.86 -7.32
CA LYS A 75 -2.18 -1.92 -8.27
C LYS A 75 -2.21 -0.87 -9.39
N GLN A 76 -3.37 -0.24 -9.62
CA GLN A 76 -3.49 0.86 -10.58
C GLN A 76 -2.97 2.20 -10.03
N LEU A 77 -2.65 2.27 -8.73
CA LEU A 77 -2.20 3.47 -8.05
C LEU A 77 -0.72 3.33 -7.68
N LEU A 78 0.00 4.45 -7.74
CA LEU A 78 1.24 4.61 -6.99
C LEU A 78 0.87 4.87 -5.53
N ILE A 79 1.59 4.25 -4.60
CA ILE A 79 1.31 4.41 -3.17
C ILE A 79 2.29 5.39 -2.53
N ASN A 80 1.75 6.48 -1.96
CA ASN A 80 2.55 7.48 -1.26
C ASN A 80 3.15 6.93 0.05
N ARG A 81 4.29 7.50 0.46
CA ARG A 81 5.04 7.25 1.72
C ARG A 81 5.84 5.94 1.78
N VAL A 82 5.90 5.16 0.71
CA VAL A 82 6.63 3.89 0.66
C VAL A 82 7.51 3.79 -0.59
N PRO A 83 8.62 3.04 -0.56
CA PRO A 83 9.39 2.77 -1.77
C PRO A 83 8.58 1.89 -2.72
N GLN A 84 8.83 2.03 -4.02
CA GLN A 84 8.09 1.33 -5.07
C GLN A 84 8.09 -0.20 -4.89
N THR A 85 9.17 -0.76 -4.34
CA THR A 85 9.29 -2.20 -4.07
C THR A 85 8.27 -2.70 -3.05
N ASP A 86 7.85 -1.83 -2.11
CA ASP A 86 7.01 -2.20 -0.97
C ASP A 86 5.54 -1.78 -1.19
N GLU A 87 5.23 -1.07 -2.28
CA GLU A 87 3.88 -0.65 -2.64
C GLU A 87 2.90 -1.83 -2.69
N ILE A 88 3.37 -3.03 -3.07
CA ILE A 88 2.54 -4.22 -3.18
C ILE A 88 1.82 -4.55 -1.85
N LEU A 89 2.45 -4.25 -0.70
CA LEU A 89 1.88 -4.45 0.63
C LEU A 89 0.72 -3.50 0.96
N TYR A 90 0.46 -2.52 0.09
CA TYR A 90 -0.62 -1.54 0.16
C TYR A 90 -1.51 -1.55 -1.08
N GLN A 91 -1.11 -2.27 -2.14
CA GLN A 91 -1.87 -2.41 -3.38
C GLN A 91 -2.78 -3.64 -3.38
N THR A 92 -2.41 -4.70 -2.66
CA THR A 92 -3.31 -5.84 -2.40
C THR A 92 -4.01 -5.68 -1.07
N GLU A 93 -5.25 -6.15 -1.00
CA GLU A 93 -6.08 -6.11 0.20
C GLU A 93 -6.97 -7.34 0.32
N ARG A 94 -7.33 -7.68 1.56
CA ARG A 94 -8.51 -8.51 1.83
C ARG A 94 -9.59 -7.65 2.45
N TYR A 95 -10.79 -7.74 1.91
CA TYR A 95 -12.00 -7.19 2.52
C TYR A 95 -13.05 -8.27 2.72
N HIS A 96 -14.05 -7.99 3.55
CA HIS A 96 -15.18 -8.90 3.74
C HIS A 96 -16.47 -8.12 3.97
N THR A 97 -17.60 -8.67 3.53
CA THR A 97 -18.94 -8.11 3.79
C THR A 97 -19.44 -8.31 5.22
N ASP A 98 -18.62 -8.91 6.09
CA ASP A 98 -18.92 -9.23 7.48
C ASP A 98 -17.63 -9.13 8.31
N THR A 99 -17.71 -9.33 9.62
CA THR A 99 -16.55 -9.36 10.52
C THR A 99 -15.67 -10.56 10.18
N PHE A 100 -14.36 -10.31 10.03
CA PHE A 100 -13.39 -11.36 9.75
C PHE A 100 -12.08 -11.07 10.49
N GLY A 101 -11.20 -12.08 10.57
CA GLY A 101 -10.00 -11.93 11.37
C GLY A 101 -8.91 -12.94 11.10
N TYR A 102 -7.76 -12.70 11.72
CA TYR A 102 -6.55 -13.50 11.63
C TYR A 102 -6.19 -14.05 13.00
N ASP A 103 -5.92 -15.35 13.09
CA ASP A 103 -5.37 -15.96 14.30
C ASP A 103 -3.84 -16.00 14.19
N LEU A 104 -3.16 -15.21 15.03
CA LEU A 104 -1.70 -15.12 15.05
C LEU A 104 -1.13 -15.92 16.21
N THR A 105 -0.22 -16.86 15.93
CA THR A 105 0.47 -17.60 17.00
C THR A 105 1.51 -16.68 17.65
N VAL A 106 1.56 -16.67 18.99
CA VAL A 106 2.53 -15.87 19.73
C VAL A 106 3.68 -16.74 20.25
N ALA A 107 4.88 -16.16 20.36
CA ALA A 107 6.08 -16.87 20.79
C ALA A 107 6.33 -16.75 22.29
N GLY A 108 5.31 -17.05 23.12
CA GLY A 108 5.37 -17.02 24.58
C GLY A 108 5.38 -15.61 25.19
N ASP A 109 5.70 -15.52 26.48
CA ASP A 109 5.69 -14.26 27.23
C ASP A 109 6.68 -13.21 26.69
N GLY A 110 6.31 -11.94 26.76
CA GLY A 110 7.12 -10.79 26.35
C GLY A 110 6.30 -9.67 25.72
N ASP A 111 7.00 -8.63 25.30
CA ASP A 111 6.39 -7.48 24.63
C ASP A 111 6.24 -7.74 23.14
N TYR A 112 5.16 -7.23 22.56
CA TYR A 112 4.81 -7.40 21.17
C TYR A 112 4.37 -6.07 20.56
N VAL A 113 4.62 -5.96 19.26
CA VAL A 113 4.07 -4.91 18.43
C VAL A 113 3.39 -5.53 17.23
N LEU A 114 2.10 -5.24 17.11
CA LEU A 114 1.28 -5.57 15.96
C LEU A 114 1.18 -4.33 15.08
N ILE A 115 1.63 -4.46 13.84
CA ILE A 115 1.57 -3.42 12.82
C ILE A 115 0.50 -3.82 11.82
N LEU A 116 -0.53 -2.97 11.67
CA LEU A 116 -1.59 -3.16 10.70
C LEU A 116 -1.43 -2.12 9.59
N LYS A 117 -1.34 -2.60 8.35
CA LYS A 117 -1.09 -1.77 7.18
C LYS A 117 -2.37 -1.58 6.37
N PHE A 118 -2.64 -0.34 5.99
CA PHE A 118 -3.85 0.08 5.30
C PHE A 118 -3.52 1.08 4.18
N CYS A 119 -4.34 1.11 3.14
CA CYS A 119 -4.33 2.15 2.12
C CYS A 119 -5.73 2.25 1.50
N GLU A 120 -6.42 3.39 1.56
CA GLU A 120 -7.69 3.53 0.86
C GLU A 120 -7.43 3.66 -0.65
N VAL A 121 -7.98 2.74 -1.45
CA VAL A 121 -7.74 2.69 -2.89
C VAL A 121 -9.01 2.82 -3.72
N TYR A 122 -10.18 2.70 -3.08
CA TYR A 122 -11.48 2.69 -3.76
C TYR A 122 -12.18 4.04 -3.61
N PHE A 123 -12.48 4.46 -2.38
CA PHE A 123 -13.26 5.66 -2.11
C PHE A 123 -12.45 6.95 -2.25
N ASN A 124 -13.15 8.02 -2.67
CA ASN A 124 -12.58 9.35 -2.89
C ASN A 124 -13.07 10.38 -1.86
N SER A 125 -13.61 9.93 -0.73
CA SER A 125 -14.12 10.83 0.33
C SER A 125 -14.15 10.14 1.68
N ALA A 126 -14.05 10.94 2.75
CA ALA A 126 -14.18 10.47 4.12
C ALA A 126 -15.59 9.94 4.40
N ASN A 127 -15.73 9.19 5.48
CA ASN A 127 -16.94 8.61 6.04
C ASN A 127 -17.69 7.65 5.10
N MET A 128 -16.98 7.10 4.11
CA MET A 128 -17.51 6.08 3.20
C MET A 128 -17.26 4.67 3.71
N LYS A 129 -16.07 4.44 4.29
CA LYS A 129 -15.65 3.18 4.88
C LYS A 129 -15.13 3.46 6.29
N VAL A 130 -15.84 2.91 7.27
CA VAL A 130 -15.54 3.08 8.69
C VAL A 130 -15.75 1.73 9.37
N PHE A 131 -14.74 1.26 10.09
CA PHE A 131 -14.78 -0.03 10.80
C PHE A 131 -13.87 -0.02 12.02
N ASP A 132 -14.11 -0.94 12.96
CA ASP A 132 -13.28 -1.10 14.15
C ASP A 132 -12.31 -2.27 13.98
N VAL A 133 -11.24 -2.25 14.77
CA VAL A 133 -10.33 -3.38 14.92
C VAL A 133 -10.28 -3.81 16.38
N VAL A 134 -10.57 -5.09 16.61
CA VAL A 134 -10.59 -5.71 17.92
C VAL A 134 -9.45 -6.71 18.04
N LEU A 135 -8.70 -6.63 19.14
CA LEU A 135 -7.64 -7.57 19.50
C LEU A 135 -8.15 -8.51 20.60
N ASN A 136 -7.91 -9.79 20.38
CA ASN A 136 -8.27 -10.89 21.28
C ASN A 136 -9.73 -10.84 21.76
N ASN A 137 -10.64 -10.53 20.83
CA ASN A 137 -12.10 -10.53 21.01
C ASN A 137 -12.63 -9.56 22.09
N ARG A 138 -11.79 -8.67 22.61
CA ARG A 138 -12.13 -7.80 23.74
C ARG A 138 -11.64 -6.37 23.56
N HIS A 139 -10.39 -6.21 23.12
CA HIS A 139 -9.73 -4.91 23.14
C HIS A 139 -10.00 -4.18 21.85
N TYR A 140 -10.78 -3.10 21.89
CA TYR A 140 -10.92 -2.20 20.75
C TYR A 140 -9.62 -1.41 20.59
N VAL A 141 -8.76 -1.88 19.68
CA VAL A 141 -7.42 -1.30 19.48
C VAL A 141 -7.43 -0.13 18.50
N ILE A 142 -8.41 -0.12 17.58
CA ILE A 142 -8.70 0.99 16.67
C ILE A 142 -10.23 1.09 16.58
N THR A 143 -10.77 2.30 16.77
CA THR A 143 -12.21 2.58 16.68
C THR A 143 -12.48 3.61 15.59
N ASP A 144 -13.59 3.46 14.88
CA ASP A 144 -14.02 4.35 13.79
C ASP A 144 -12.93 4.61 12.74
N LEU A 145 -12.19 3.55 12.33
CA LEU A 145 -11.10 3.69 11.37
C LEU A 145 -11.62 4.14 10.01
N ASP A 146 -11.30 5.37 9.65
CA ASP A 146 -11.49 5.94 8.32
C ASP A 146 -10.13 6.28 7.69
N ILE A 147 -9.62 5.34 6.88
CA ILE A 147 -8.31 5.46 6.25
C ILE A 147 -8.26 6.69 5.33
N TYR A 148 -9.35 7.00 4.62
CA TYR A 148 -9.40 8.17 3.75
C TYR A 148 -9.29 9.45 4.57
N SER A 149 -10.03 9.55 5.68
CA SER A 149 -9.97 10.74 6.53
C SER A 149 -8.58 10.96 7.14
N LEU A 150 -7.80 9.89 7.36
CA LEU A 150 -6.46 9.97 7.94
C LEU A 150 -5.40 10.38 6.93
N VAL A 151 -5.41 9.80 5.72
CA VAL A 151 -4.30 9.93 4.77
C VAL A 151 -4.71 10.15 3.31
N GLY A 152 -6.01 10.21 3.02
CA GLY A 152 -6.55 10.27 1.68
C GLY A 152 -6.46 8.95 0.91
N LYS A 153 -6.64 9.02 -0.41
CA LYS A 153 -6.59 7.87 -1.33
C LYS A 153 -5.17 7.64 -1.83
N GLY A 154 -4.75 6.38 -1.95
CA GLY A 154 -3.46 5.99 -2.52
C GLY A 154 -2.27 6.33 -1.61
N THR A 155 -2.51 6.47 -0.30
CA THR A 155 -1.47 6.80 0.68
C THR A 155 -1.39 5.70 1.72
N ALA A 156 -0.18 5.19 1.97
CA ALA A 156 0.05 4.18 3.00
C ALA A 156 -0.29 4.73 4.39
N HIS A 157 -0.92 3.89 5.23
CA HIS A 157 -1.21 4.15 6.63
C HIS A 157 -0.89 2.92 7.46
N ASP A 158 -0.24 3.14 8.61
CA ASP A 158 0.16 2.08 9.53
C ASP A 158 -0.36 2.39 10.94
N GLU A 159 -0.93 1.37 11.58
CA GLU A 159 -1.32 1.40 12.98
C GLU A 159 -0.40 0.49 13.80
N TYR A 160 0.13 1.01 14.91
CA TYR A 160 1.07 0.30 15.79
C TYR A 160 0.40 0.01 17.13
N ILE A 161 0.14 -1.27 17.38
CA ILE A 161 -0.52 -1.75 18.59
C ILE A 161 0.51 -2.45 19.47
N TYR A 162 0.85 -1.82 20.58
CA TYR A 162 1.76 -2.36 21.59
C TYR A 162 0.99 -3.12 22.66
N PHE A 163 1.40 -4.35 22.95
CA PHE A 163 0.81 -5.18 24.01
C PHE A 163 1.84 -6.13 24.60
N THR A 164 1.58 -6.60 25.83
CA THR A 164 2.44 -7.55 26.52
C THR A 164 1.70 -8.85 26.74
N ILE A 165 2.41 -9.97 26.63
CA ILE A 165 1.91 -11.28 27.03
C ILE A 165 2.66 -11.73 28.27
N SER A 166 1.92 -12.09 29.31
CA SER A 166 2.51 -12.69 30.50
C SER A 166 1.58 -13.74 31.08
N ARG A 167 2.11 -14.94 31.34
CA ARG A 167 1.41 -16.04 32.00
C ARG A 167 0.06 -16.37 31.35
N GLY A 168 0.03 -16.40 30.02
CA GLY A 168 -1.17 -16.73 29.23
C GLY A 168 -2.22 -15.61 29.18
N ARG A 169 -1.90 -14.39 29.61
CA ARG A 169 -2.77 -13.22 29.49
C ARG A 169 -2.14 -12.18 28.56
N LEU A 170 -2.99 -11.53 27.77
CA LEU A 170 -2.66 -10.36 26.95
C LEU A 170 -3.03 -9.10 27.75
N TYR A 171 -2.10 -8.16 27.83
CA TYR A 171 -2.27 -6.85 28.44
C TYR A 171 -2.17 -5.78 27.36
N TYR A 172 -3.22 -4.99 27.20
CA TYR A 172 -3.28 -3.87 26.26
C TYR A 172 -3.80 -2.63 27.01
N LYS A 173 -2.97 -1.60 27.09
CA LYS A 173 -3.22 -0.42 27.94
C LYS A 173 -3.53 -0.86 29.39
N GLU A 174 -4.68 -0.46 29.93
CA GLU A 174 -5.14 -0.77 31.29
C GLU A 174 -6.02 -2.03 31.34
N GLU A 175 -6.26 -2.68 30.19
CA GLU A 175 -7.12 -3.86 30.08
C GLU A 175 -6.32 -5.13 29.84
N ASP A 176 -6.91 -6.26 30.22
CA ASP A 176 -6.33 -7.57 29.98
C ASP A 176 -7.37 -8.63 29.56
N SER A 177 -6.86 -9.71 28.96
CA SER A 177 -7.69 -10.82 28.47
C SER A 177 -6.89 -12.12 28.45
N GLU A 178 -7.59 -13.25 28.56
CA GLU A 178 -6.96 -14.56 28.43
C GLU A 178 -6.63 -14.90 26.98
N ILE A 179 -5.47 -15.52 26.76
CA ILE A 179 -5.07 -16.06 25.46
C ILE A 179 -5.35 -17.56 25.44
N ARG A 180 -6.02 -18.03 24.39
CA ARG A 180 -6.30 -19.46 24.19
C ARG A 180 -5.37 -20.04 23.13
N GLY A 181 -4.71 -21.15 23.45
CA GLY A 181 -3.87 -21.91 22.51
C GLY A 181 -2.68 -21.13 21.95
N SER A 182 -2.12 -20.19 22.71
CA SER A 182 -1.03 -19.31 22.28
C SER A 182 -1.35 -18.54 20.98
N LYS A 183 -2.62 -18.21 20.76
CA LYS A 183 -3.09 -17.45 19.61
C LYS A 183 -3.75 -16.16 20.05
N VAL A 184 -3.34 -15.07 19.44
CA VAL A 184 -4.00 -13.78 19.54
C VAL A 184 -4.77 -13.56 18.25
N ARG A 185 -6.06 -13.26 18.38
CA ARG A 185 -6.94 -13.01 17.24
C ARG A 185 -7.05 -11.51 16.98
N ILE A 186 -7.01 -11.12 15.71
CA ILE A 186 -7.31 -9.76 15.26
C ILE A 186 -8.60 -9.84 14.46
N GLU A 187 -9.59 -9.04 14.80
CA GLU A 187 -10.88 -9.00 14.12
C GLU A 187 -11.13 -7.60 13.56
N LEU A 188 -11.43 -7.52 12.27
CA LEU A 188 -11.90 -6.32 11.62
C LEU A 188 -13.43 -6.37 11.61
N MET A 189 -14.04 -5.50 12.42
CA MET A 189 -15.46 -5.51 12.71
C MET A 189 -16.26 -4.86 11.60
N LYS A 190 -17.32 -5.54 11.14
CA LYS A 190 -18.25 -4.92 10.19
C LYS A 190 -19.09 -3.85 10.90
N GLY A 191 -18.82 -2.59 10.60
CA GLY A 191 -19.67 -1.45 10.98
C GLY A 191 -20.88 -1.27 10.07
N TYR A 192 -21.61 -0.16 10.24
CA TYR A 192 -22.80 0.18 9.41
C TYR A 192 -22.47 0.75 8.02
N LYS A 193 -21.21 1.13 7.78
CA LYS A 193 -20.73 1.72 6.52
C LYS A 193 -20.33 0.63 5.53
N ASP A 194 -19.28 0.84 4.75
CA ASP A 194 -18.74 -0.16 3.84
C ASP A 194 -17.99 -1.30 4.58
N ASN A 195 -17.28 -2.13 3.83
CA ASN A 195 -16.68 -3.38 4.28
C ASN A 195 -15.32 -3.15 4.97
N PRO A 196 -15.05 -3.84 6.11
CA PRO A 196 -13.71 -3.86 6.70
C PRO A 196 -12.70 -4.43 5.73
N LYS A 197 -11.47 -3.92 5.80
CA LYS A 197 -10.37 -4.30 4.90
C LYS A 197 -9.02 -4.15 5.57
N ILE A 198 -8.04 -4.92 5.11
CA ILE A 198 -6.63 -4.80 5.52
C ILE A 198 -5.71 -5.11 4.35
N ASN A 199 -4.55 -4.47 4.31
CA ASN A 199 -3.56 -4.66 3.26
C ASN A 199 -2.41 -5.59 3.72
N ALA A 200 -1.88 -5.40 4.93
CA ALA A 200 -0.88 -6.31 5.49
C ALA A 200 -0.86 -6.30 7.02
N ILE A 201 -0.27 -7.34 7.61
CA ILE A 201 -0.13 -7.54 9.06
C ILE A 201 1.31 -7.91 9.38
N VAL A 202 1.89 -7.33 10.42
CA VAL A 202 3.18 -7.76 10.98
C VAL A 202 3.07 -7.89 12.50
N LEU A 203 3.52 -9.01 13.05
CA LEU A 203 3.65 -9.22 14.49
C LEU A 203 5.13 -9.41 14.83
N ILE A 204 5.67 -8.51 15.64
CA ILE A 204 7.06 -8.52 16.09
C ILE A 204 7.07 -8.75 17.60
N LYS A 205 8.00 -9.60 18.07
CA LYS A 205 8.26 -9.78 19.50
C LYS A 205 9.49 -8.97 19.93
N GLY A 206 9.30 -8.05 20.87
CA GLY A 206 10.35 -7.21 21.45
C GLY A 206 10.76 -6.02 20.57
N ASP A 207 11.79 -5.32 21.04
CA ASP A 207 12.57 -4.31 20.31
C ASP A 207 11.81 -3.05 19.83
N VAL A 208 11.27 -2.30 20.79
CA VAL A 208 10.55 -1.04 20.55
C VAL A 208 11.42 0.01 19.84
N GLU A 209 12.74 -0.02 20.06
CA GLU A 209 13.67 0.95 19.48
C GLU A 209 13.84 0.74 17.97
N ASN A 210 14.04 -0.50 17.51
CA ASN A 210 14.17 -0.76 16.07
C ASN A 210 12.86 -0.58 15.30
N ILE A 211 11.70 -0.63 15.97
CA ILE A 211 10.40 -0.36 15.33
C ILE A 211 10.30 1.09 14.83
N GLN A 212 11.06 2.04 15.39
CA GLN A 212 11.10 3.40 14.85
C GLN A 212 11.54 3.45 13.39
N LYS A 213 12.40 2.53 12.94
CA LYS A 213 12.86 2.45 11.54
C LYS A 213 11.78 1.93 10.59
N LEU A 214 10.79 1.22 11.11
CA LEU A 214 9.65 0.73 10.34
C LEU A 214 8.53 1.77 10.21
N LYS A 215 8.66 2.96 10.84
CA LYS A 215 7.66 4.01 10.77
C LYS A 215 7.61 4.64 9.39
N LEU A 216 6.41 4.76 8.86
CA LEU A 216 6.17 5.54 7.65
C LEU A 216 6.64 7.00 7.84
N PRO A 217 7.20 7.62 6.80
CA PRO A 217 7.48 9.06 6.79
C PRO A 217 6.23 9.88 7.16
N ALA A 218 6.44 11.07 7.71
CA ALA A 218 5.35 12.01 8.02
C ALA A 218 4.56 12.36 6.75
N LEU A 219 3.28 12.68 6.92
CA LEU A 219 2.48 13.25 5.84
C LEU A 219 3.07 14.60 5.47
N VAL A 220 3.27 14.82 4.17
CA VAL A 220 3.67 16.14 3.65
C VAL A 220 2.39 16.85 3.26
N ASP A 221 2.06 17.93 3.97
CA ASP A 221 0.91 18.76 3.62
C ASP A 221 1.16 19.40 2.25
N SER A 222 0.21 19.22 1.33
CA SER A 222 0.27 19.71 -0.04
C SER A 222 0.25 21.25 -0.17
N GLU A 223 0.22 21.98 0.95
CA GLU A 223 0.33 23.45 0.95
C GLU A 223 1.73 23.95 0.54
N GLN A 224 2.80 23.15 0.72
CA GLN A 224 4.16 23.56 0.32
C GLN A 224 4.52 23.23 -1.13
N GLN A 225 3.70 22.49 -1.87
CA GLN A 225 3.96 22.15 -3.28
C GLN A 225 3.39 23.17 -4.29
N ASN A 226 2.65 24.17 -3.83
CA ASN A 226 2.04 25.18 -4.71
C ASN A 226 2.96 26.39 -4.99
N ASP A 227 3.98 26.63 -4.16
CA ASP A 227 4.89 27.78 -4.34
C ASP A 227 5.97 27.53 -5.40
N GLU A 228 6.34 26.27 -5.69
CA GLU A 228 7.35 25.96 -6.73
C GLU A 228 6.75 25.83 -8.14
N ARG A 229 5.43 25.61 -8.28
CA ARG A 229 4.78 25.49 -9.60
C ARG A 229 4.34 26.82 -10.21
N GLN A 230 4.24 27.89 -9.42
CA GLN A 230 3.86 29.22 -9.93
C GLN A 230 5.03 30.00 -10.56
N SER A 231 6.28 29.65 -10.25
CA SER A 231 7.45 30.33 -10.83
C SER A 231 7.80 29.90 -12.27
N GLU A 232 7.32 28.76 -12.75
CA GLU A 232 7.65 28.25 -14.10
C GLU A 232 6.60 28.56 -15.19
N SER A 233 5.46 29.17 -14.85
CA SER A 233 4.38 29.45 -15.82
C SER A 233 4.32 30.91 -16.32
N ILE A 234 5.24 31.80 -15.89
CA ILE A 234 5.25 33.24 -16.28
C ILE A 234 6.35 33.56 -17.30
N SER A 235 6.72 32.63 -18.19
CA SER A 235 7.59 32.98 -19.32
C SER A 235 7.24 32.23 -20.60
N SER A 236 6.07 32.50 -21.18
CA SER A 236 5.94 32.63 -22.64
C SER A 236 4.53 33.06 -23.04
N GLN A 237 4.49 34.02 -23.96
CA GLN A 237 3.36 34.45 -24.82
C GLN A 237 2.47 35.60 -24.32
N SER A 238 3.02 36.82 -24.42
CA SER A 238 2.37 37.94 -25.15
C SER A 238 2.22 37.53 -26.63
N SER A 239 1.14 37.78 -27.36
CA SER A 239 0.54 39.08 -27.69
C SER A 239 -0.72 38.94 -28.58
N HIS A 240 -1.62 39.94 -28.51
CA HIS A 240 -2.65 40.35 -29.51
C HIS A 240 -3.93 39.51 -29.64
N ASP A 241 -5.17 40.03 -29.73
CA ASP A 241 -5.74 41.39 -29.75
C ASP A 241 -7.27 41.33 -29.43
N ASP A 242 -7.78 42.43 -28.88
CA ASP A 242 -9.14 43.03 -28.90
C ASP A 242 -10.38 42.24 -29.35
N PHE A 243 -11.45 42.28 -28.52
CA PHE A 243 -12.67 43.08 -28.82
C PHE A 243 -13.67 43.07 -27.66
N SER A 244 -14.17 44.28 -27.39
CA SER A 244 -15.17 44.72 -26.41
C SER A 244 -16.60 44.15 -26.58
N SER A 245 -17.35 43.99 -25.48
CA SER A 245 -18.57 44.80 -25.15
C SER A 245 -19.63 44.05 -24.33
N ASN A 246 -20.14 44.79 -23.34
CA ASN A 246 -21.50 44.79 -22.76
C ASN A 246 -21.90 43.65 -21.79
N ASN A 247 -22.03 43.90 -20.48
CA ASN A 247 -23.01 44.75 -19.76
C ASN A 247 -24.36 44.03 -19.55
N VAL A 248 -24.72 43.81 -18.28
CA VAL A 248 -26.02 44.14 -17.64
C VAL A 248 -26.36 43.16 -16.50
N ASN A 249 -26.49 43.75 -15.31
CA ASN A 249 -27.12 43.25 -14.09
C ASN A 249 -28.53 42.68 -14.29
N SER A 250 -28.94 41.72 -13.45
CA SER A 250 -30.15 41.92 -12.64
C SER A 250 -30.24 41.02 -11.42
N ASN A 251 -30.55 41.71 -10.32
CA ASN A 251 -31.01 41.25 -9.02
C ASN A 251 -32.32 40.45 -9.10
N ASN A 252 -32.53 39.57 -8.11
CA ASN A 252 -33.64 39.61 -7.14
C ASN A 252 -33.76 38.22 -6.48
N ASN A 253 -33.49 38.10 -5.18
CA ASN A 253 -34.35 38.36 -4.02
C ASN A 253 -35.47 37.35 -3.77
N ASN A 254 -35.34 36.71 -2.60
CA ASN A 254 -36.37 36.50 -1.56
C ASN A 254 -37.36 35.32 -1.64
N ASN A 255 -37.16 34.44 -0.65
CA ASN A 255 -38.07 34.10 0.45
C ASN A 255 -39.34 33.24 0.26
N ASN A 256 -39.34 32.19 1.09
CA ASN A 256 -40.38 31.76 2.03
C ASN A 256 -41.57 30.90 1.57
N ASN A 257 -41.56 29.69 2.14
CA ASN A 257 -42.57 29.06 3.00
C ASN A 257 -43.86 28.45 2.42
N ASN A 258 -44.02 27.18 2.82
CA ASN A 258 -45.23 26.51 3.31
C ASN A 258 -46.34 26.13 2.30
N ASN A 259 -46.53 24.83 2.06
CA ASN A 259 -47.57 24.03 2.73
C ASN A 259 -47.74 22.62 2.13
N GLU A 260 -48.23 21.74 3.01
CA GLU A 260 -48.57 20.32 2.94
C GLU A 260 -49.24 19.81 1.65
N LYS A 261 -48.94 18.54 1.29
CA LYS A 261 -49.95 17.48 1.04
C LYS A 261 -49.31 16.13 0.70
N GLU A 262 -49.90 15.09 1.31
CA GLU A 262 -49.65 13.67 1.04
C GLU A 262 -49.70 13.33 -0.47
N SER A 263 -48.74 12.54 -0.95
CA SER A 263 -48.92 11.78 -2.19
C SER A 263 -48.09 10.49 -2.20
N LYS A 264 -48.79 9.37 -2.38
CA LYS A 264 -48.23 8.05 -2.72
C LYS A 264 -47.31 8.17 -3.94
N LYS A 265 -46.00 7.89 -3.80
CA LYS A 265 -45.11 7.79 -4.96
C LYS A 265 -45.04 6.36 -5.49
N GLN A 266 -45.73 6.17 -6.61
CA GLN A 266 -45.56 5.09 -7.56
C GLN A 266 -44.08 4.94 -7.97
N ARG A 267 -43.64 3.69 -8.15
CA ARG A 267 -42.31 3.34 -8.70
C ARG A 267 -42.17 3.93 -10.09
N LYS A 268 -41.12 4.73 -10.31
CA LYS A 268 -40.75 5.23 -11.64
C LYS A 268 -40.27 4.05 -12.49
N THR A 269 -40.92 3.84 -13.63
CA THR A 269 -40.50 2.94 -14.70
C THR A 269 -39.19 3.44 -15.29
N SER A 270 -38.14 2.62 -15.20
CA SER A 270 -36.83 2.87 -15.81
C SER A 270 -36.94 2.87 -17.35
N GLY A 271 -36.25 3.80 -18.01
CA GLY A 271 -36.11 3.84 -19.47
C GLY A 271 -35.39 2.60 -20.05
N PRO A 272 -35.21 2.53 -21.38
CA PRO A 272 -34.55 1.39 -22.02
C PRO A 272 -33.12 1.23 -21.48
N LYS A 273 -32.74 -0.02 -21.16
CA LYS A 273 -31.40 -0.36 -20.67
C LYS A 273 -30.36 0.09 -21.70
N GLN A 274 -29.45 0.99 -21.30
CA GLN A 274 -28.29 1.31 -22.14
C GLN A 274 -27.42 0.05 -22.30
N PRO A 275 -26.96 -0.26 -23.53
CA PRO A 275 -25.96 -1.30 -23.73
C PRO A 275 -24.66 -0.91 -23.01
N ASN A 276 -23.98 -1.91 -22.45
CA ASN A 276 -22.75 -1.73 -21.70
C ASN A 276 -21.66 -1.10 -22.60
N PRO A 277 -21.08 0.06 -22.25
CA PRO A 277 -20.12 0.78 -23.11
C PRO A 277 -18.74 0.07 -23.26
N TYR A 278 -18.57 -1.11 -22.66
CA TYR A 278 -17.32 -1.88 -22.70
C TYR A 278 -17.48 -3.31 -23.25
N SER A 279 -18.49 -3.57 -24.09
CA SER A 279 -18.41 -4.77 -24.95
C SER A 279 -17.28 -4.55 -25.95
N LEU A 280 -16.06 -4.96 -25.60
CA LEU A 280 -14.92 -4.98 -26.51
C LEU A 280 -15.29 -5.87 -27.70
N ASP A 281 -15.34 -5.29 -28.91
CA ASP A 281 -15.49 -6.07 -30.14
C ASP A 281 -14.35 -7.09 -30.21
N GLU A 282 -14.70 -8.37 -30.38
CA GLU A 282 -13.76 -9.50 -30.49
C GLU A 282 -12.69 -9.28 -31.59
N SER A 283 -12.94 -8.34 -32.50
CA SER A 283 -12.00 -7.88 -33.53
C SER A 283 -10.71 -7.27 -32.95
N SER A 284 -10.76 -6.65 -31.78
CA SER A 284 -9.62 -5.95 -31.15
C SER A 284 -8.61 -6.92 -30.50
N MET A 285 -9.06 -8.12 -30.12
CA MET A 285 -8.22 -9.19 -29.56
C MET A 285 -7.38 -9.90 -30.64
N MET A 286 -7.77 -9.82 -31.91
CA MET A 286 -7.11 -10.53 -33.01
C MET A 286 -5.98 -9.72 -33.68
N LEU A 287 -5.94 -8.39 -33.49
CA LEU A 287 -4.93 -7.51 -34.07
C LEU A 287 -3.47 -7.86 -33.66
N PRO A 288 -3.17 -8.18 -32.38
CA PRO A 288 -1.82 -8.57 -31.99
C PRO A 288 -1.37 -9.90 -32.61
N VAL A 289 -2.32 -10.82 -32.85
CA VAL A 289 -2.05 -12.14 -33.43
C VAL A 289 -1.66 -12.01 -34.90
N PHE A 290 -2.34 -11.13 -35.66
CA PHE A 290 -1.98 -10.88 -37.06
C PHE A 290 -0.62 -10.18 -37.21
N ILE A 291 -0.28 -9.27 -36.29
CA ILE A 291 1.04 -8.63 -36.25
C ILE A 291 2.14 -9.67 -35.95
N ALA A 292 1.90 -10.57 -35.00
CA ALA A 292 2.84 -11.64 -34.68
C ALA A 292 3.07 -12.60 -35.87
N ILE A 293 2.01 -13.00 -36.58
CA ILE A 293 2.13 -13.87 -37.77
C ILE A 293 2.83 -13.13 -38.93
N GLY A 294 2.51 -11.85 -39.15
CA GLY A 294 3.11 -11.03 -40.20
C GLY A 294 4.61 -10.79 -40.02
N ALA A 295 5.07 -10.65 -38.77
CA ALA A 295 6.49 -10.50 -38.45
C ALA A 295 7.28 -11.83 -38.53
N PHE A 296 6.61 -12.96 -38.37
CA PHE A 296 7.26 -14.28 -38.34
C PHE A 296 7.62 -14.81 -39.73
N ILE A 297 6.83 -14.50 -40.76
CA ILE A 297 7.03 -15.00 -42.14
C ILE A 297 8.36 -14.50 -42.77
N PRO A 298 8.76 -13.22 -42.66
CA PRO A 298 10.05 -12.75 -43.16
C PRO A 298 11.24 -13.34 -42.39
N LEU A 299 11.11 -13.51 -41.07
CA LEU A 299 12.15 -14.12 -40.23
C LEU A 299 12.39 -15.59 -40.60
N LEU A 300 11.31 -16.35 -40.85
CA LEU A 300 11.40 -17.73 -41.31
C LEU A 300 12.04 -17.82 -42.72
N PHE A 301 11.71 -16.88 -43.61
CA PHE A 301 12.30 -16.82 -44.96
C PHE A 301 13.80 -16.46 -44.93
N CYS A 302 14.23 -15.61 -43.99
CA CYS A 302 15.65 -15.29 -43.80
C CYS A 302 16.45 -16.41 -43.13
N LEU A 303 15.82 -17.21 -42.26
CA LEU A 303 16.48 -18.35 -41.59
C LEU A 303 16.57 -19.59 -42.49
N CYS A 304 15.64 -19.78 -43.43
CA CYS A 304 15.64 -20.92 -44.36
C CYS A 304 16.51 -20.72 -45.62
N ARG A 305 17.29 -19.63 -45.70
CA ARG A 305 18.22 -19.36 -46.82
C ARG A 305 19.68 -19.15 -46.37
N LEU A 306 20.05 -19.76 -45.24
CA LEU A 306 21.42 -19.94 -44.75
C LEU A 306 21.79 -21.43 -44.81
#